data_AF-A0A444ZZ93-F1
#
_entry.id   AF-A0A444ZZ93-F1
#
_cell.length_a   1.000
_cell.length_b   1.000
_cell.length_c   1.000
_cell.angle_alpha   90.00
_cell.angle_beta   90.00
_cell.angle_gamma   90.00
#
_symmetry.space_group_name_H-M   'P 1'
#
loop_
_entity.id
_entity.type
_entity.pdbx_description
1 polymer ?
#
loop_
_entity_poly.entity_id
_entity_poly.type
_entity_poly.pdbx_seq_one_letter_code
_entity_poly.pdbx_strand_id
1 'polypeptide(L)'
;MYKSRTTSNPNRVFLGCPLFKAKEPYCRYFIWLDEHLKKIRAVEFEALGAVDEADRVAIEEQLLRNKDIEKKVEELERKLLSMESQKKLSLWHIIVIGVVVVVVAVCMFRV
;
A
#
# COMPACT_ATOMS: atom_id res chain seq x y z
N MET A 1 -9.30 -24.77 -21.07
CA MET A 1 -10.59 -24.78 -20.34
C MET A 1 -11.66 -25.26 -21.29
N TYR A 2 -12.47 -26.22 -20.88
CA TYR A 2 -13.42 -26.91 -21.75
C TYR A 2 -14.82 -26.87 -21.14
N LYS A 3 -15.84 -26.93 -22.00
CA LYS A 3 -17.25 -27.07 -21.60
C LYS A 3 -17.70 -28.49 -21.88
N SER A 4 -18.33 -29.09 -20.89
CA SER A 4 -18.95 -30.41 -21.02
C SER A 4 -20.13 -30.37 -21.97
N ARG A 5 -20.26 -31.41 -22.79
CA ARG A 5 -21.37 -31.62 -23.73
C ARG A 5 -22.22 -32.84 -23.33
N THR A 6 -21.96 -33.42 -22.17
CA THR A 6 -22.73 -34.57 -21.69
C THR A 6 -24.14 -34.14 -21.29
N THR A 7 -25.10 -35.04 -21.46
CA THR A 7 -26.51 -34.80 -21.08
C THR A 7 -26.68 -34.57 -19.58
N SER A 8 -25.84 -35.22 -18.76
CA SER A 8 -25.87 -35.12 -17.29
C SER A 8 -25.20 -33.85 -16.75
N ASN A 9 -24.24 -33.27 -17.48
CA ASN A 9 -23.51 -32.06 -17.06
C ASN A 9 -23.40 -31.09 -18.25
N PRO A 10 -24.50 -30.56 -18.76
CA PRO A 10 -24.48 -29.70 -19.94
C PRO A 10 -23.78 -28.37 -19.63
N ASN A 11 -22.88 -27.94 -20.52
CA ASN A 11 -22.15 -26.66 -20.46
C ASN A 11 -21.26 -26.43 -19.23
N ARG A 12 -21.16 -27.40 -18.31
CA ARG A 12 -20.33 -27.29 -17.10
C ARG A 12 -18.85 -27.20 -17.48
N VAL A 13 -18.11 -26.30 -16.84
CA VAL A 13 -16.71 -26.02 -17.17
C VAL A 13 -15.77 -26.94 -16.41
N PHE A 14 -14.82 -27.52 -17.12
CA PHE A 14 -13.72 -28.29 -16.54
C PHE A 14 -12.35 -27.88 -17.08
N LEU A 15 -11.32 -28.15 -16.28
CA LEU A 15 -9.95 -28.22 -16.73
C LEU A 15 -9.63 -29.69 -17.00
N GLY A 16 -9.13 -29.97 -18.19
CA GLY A 16 -8.77 -31.31 -18.59
C GLY A 16 -7.49 -31.26 -19.40
N CYS A 17 -6.84 -32.41 -19.53
CA CYS A 17 -5.58 -32.51 -20.26
C CYS A 17 -5.69 -31.96 -21.69
N PRO A 18 -4.82 -31.05 -22.16
CA PRO A 18 -4.87 -30.53 -23.52
C PRO A 18 -4.89 -31.63 -24.60
N LEU A 19 -4.25 -32.76 -24.32
CA LEU A 19 -4.14 -33.93 -25.19
C LEU A 19 -5.32 -34.91 -25.07
N PHE A 20 -6.36 -34.65 -24.26
CA PHE A 20 -7.50 -35.58 -24.10
C PHE A 20 -8.25 -35.87 -25.41
N LYS A 21 -8.12 -34.98 -26.41
CA LYS A 21 -8.70 -35.13 -27.75
C LYS A 21 -7.76 -35.82 -28.74
N ALA A 22 -6.48 -35.90 -28.44
CA ALA A 22 -5.54 -36.68 -29.22
C ALA A 22 -5.71 -38.16 -28.84
N LYS A 23 -5.51 -39.08 -29.79
CA LYS A 23 -5.50 -40.53 -29.53
C LYS A 23 -4.24 -40.98 -28.76
N GLU A 24 -3.83 -40.19 -27.78
CA GLU A 24 -2.72 -40.48 -26.89
C GLU A 24 -3.22 -41.35 -25.73
N PRO A 25 -2.53 -42.45 -25.40
CA PRO A 25 -3.08 -43.49 -24.53
C PRO A 25 -3.21 -43.08 -23.05
N TYR A 26 -2.57 -42.00 -22.59
CA TYR A 26 -2.49 -41.72 -21.14
C TYR A 26 -2.57 -40.22 -20.77
N CYS A 27 -3.73 -39.59 -20.97
CA CYS A 27 -4.00 -38.33 -20.28
C CYS A 27 -5.34 -38.33 -19.53
N ARG A 28 -5.27 -38.57 -18.21
CA ARG A 28 -6.44 -38.69 -17.31
C ARG A 28 -6.64 -37.49 -16.38
N TYR A 29 -5.98 -36.36 -16.64
CA TYR A 29 -6.20 -35.16 -15.85
C TYR A 29 -7.56 -34.54 -16.14
N PHE A 30 -8.40 -34.39 -15.10
CA PHE A 30 -9.73 -33.81 -15.15
C PHE A 30 -10.11 -33.20 -13.80
N ILE A 31 -10.60 -31.97 -13.80
CA ILE A 31 -11.16 -31.30 -12.61
C ILE A 31 -12.28 -30.34 -13.00
N TRP A 32 -13.38 -30.37 -12.24
CA TRP A 32 -14.47 -29.40 -12.37
C TRP A 32 -14.05 -28.05 -11.79
N LEU A 33 -14.20 -26.98 -12.58
CA LEU A 33 -13.72 -25.66 -12.17
C LEU A 33 -14.53 -25.12 -10.99
N ASP A 34 -15.85 -25.34 -10.97
CA ASP A 34 -16.73 -24.87 -9.91
C ASP A 34 -16.47 -25.57 -8.56
N GLU A 35 -16.17 -26.86 -8.57
CA GLU A 35 -15.79 -27.60 -7.35
C GLU A 35 -14.43 -27.14 -6.83
N HIS A 36 -13.47 -26.89 -7.72
CA HIS A 36 -12.16 -26.40 -7.32
C HIS A 36 -12.24 -25.01 -6.70
N LEU A 37 -13.01 -24.10 -7.32
CA LEU A 37 -13.25 -22.76 -6.79
C LEU A 37 -13.98 -22.78 -5.43
N LYS A 38 -14.93 -23.70 -5.24
CA LYS A 38 -15.59 -23.91 -3.93
C LYS A 38 -14.59 -24.34 -2.86
N LYS A 39 -13.67 -25.25 -3.18
CA LYS A 39 -12.61 -25.68 -2.26
C LYS A 39 -11.67 -24.55 -1.90
N ILE A 40 -11.23 -23.76 -2.88
CA ILE A 40 -10.36 -22.59 -2.63
C ILE A 40 -11.06 -21.60 -1.70
N ARG A 41 -12.33 -21.27 -1.97
CA ARG A 41 -13.11 -20.37 -1.13
C ARG A 41 -13.30 -20.90 0.30
N ALA A 42 -13.52 -22.20 0.46
CA ALA A 42 -13.66 -22.82 1.77
C ALA A 42 -12.37 -22.72 2.57
N VAL A 43 -11.21 -23.01 1.95
CA VAL A 43 -9.89 -22.87 2.57
C VAL A 43 -9.57 -21.42 2.92
N GLU A 44 -9.94 -20.46 2.06
CA GLU A 44 -9.79 -19.04 2.34
C GLU A 44 -10.64 -18.58 3.53
N PHE A 45 -11.88 -19.07 3.64
CA PHE A 45 -12.74 -18.77 4.78
C PHE A 45 -12.27 -19.44 6.07
N GLU A 46 -11.76 -20.67 5.99
CA GLU A 46 -11.11 -21.35 7.12
C GLU A 46 -9.84 -20.60 7.55
N ALA A 47 -9.02 -20.12 6.61
CA ALA A 47 -7.84 -19.32 6.92
C ALA A 47 -8.19 -17.97 7.57
N LEU A 48 -9.25 -17.30 7.10
CA LEU A 48 -9.76 -16.06 7.70
C LEU A 48 -10.41 -16.28 9.07
N GLY A 49 -11.09 -17.41 9.27
CA GLY A 49 -11.65 -17.83 10.56
C GLY A 49 -10.61 -18.39 11.53
N ALA A 50 -9.43 -18.77 11.03
CA ALA A 50 -8.30 -19.29 11.80
C ALA A 50 -7.22 -18.22 12.08
N VAL A 51 -7.48 -16.93 11.83
CA VAL A 51 -6.66 -15.86 12.39
C VAL A 51 -6.81 -15.94 13.90
N ASP A 52 -5.78 -16.46 14.55
CA ASP A 52 -5.74 -16.65 16.00
C ASP A 52 -6.02 -15.33 16.71
N GLU A 53 -6.70 -15.37 17.86
CA GLU A 53 -7.01 -14.14 18.61
C GLU A 53 -5.74 -13.38 18.99
N ALA A 54 -4.59 -14.07 19.12
CA ALA A 54 -3.29 -13.45 19.30
C ALA A 54 -2.83 -12.61 18.08
N ASP A 55 -3.08 -13.07 16.85
CA ASP A 55 -2.77 -12.34 15.62
C ASP A 55 -3.66 -11.10 15.48
N ARG A 56 -4.94 -11.19 15.87
CA ARG A 56 -5.84 -10.03 15.90
C ARG A 56 -5.37 -8.97 16.87
N VAL A 57 -4.98 -9.36 18.09
CA VAL A 57 -4.43 -8.45 19.11
C VAL A 57 -3.13 -7.81 18.61
N ALA A 58 -2.25 -8.56 17.96
CA ALA A 58 -1.01 -8.03 17.39
C ALA A 58 -1.27 -6.99 16.28
N ILE A 59 -2.28 -7.20 15.44
CA ILE A 59 -2.70 -6.25 14.39
C ILE A 59 -3.28 -4.97 15.03
N GLU A 60 -4.13 -5.09 16.06
CA GLU A 60 -4.69 -3.94 16.77
C GLU A 60 -3.60 -3.12 17.48
N GLU A 61 -2.62 -3.77 18.11
CA GLU A 61 -1.49 -3.10 18.73
C GLU A 61 -0.62 -2.37 17.69
N GLN A 62 -0.35 -3.00 16.54
CA GLN A 62 0.34 -2.37 15.43
C GLN A 62 -0.41 -1.14 14.90
N LEU A 63 -1.74 -1.23 14.78
CA LEU A 63 -2.57 -0.12 14.34
C LEU A 63 -2.52 1.06 15.33
N LEU A 64 -2.54 0.77 16.63
CA LEU A 64 -2.42 1.79 17.67
C LEU A 64 -1.05 2.48 17.63
N ARG A 65 0.03 1.72 17.46
CA ARG A 65 1.38 2.27 17.29
C ARG A 65 1.49 3.14 16.04
N ASN A 66 0.89 2.71 14.93
CA ASN A 66 0.89 3.49 13.69
C ASN A 66 0.19 4.84 13.88
N LYS A 67 -0.92 4.88 14.63
CA LYS A 67 -1.64 6.11 14.95
C LYS A 67 -0.82 7.08 15.84
N ASP A 68 -0.01 6.55 16.75
CA ASP A 68 0.92 7.36 17.55
C ASP A 68 2.03 7.95 16.68
N ILE A 69 2.58 7.15 15.76
CA ILE A 69 3.59 7.59 14.79
C ILE A 69 3.03 8.70 13.90
N GLU A 70 1.81 8.56 13.38
CA GLU A 70 1.15 9.57 12.54
C GLU A 70 1.03 10.91 13.27
N LYS A 71 0.58 10.91 14.53
CA LYS A 71 0.52 12.14 15.35
C LYS A 71 1.89 12.78 15.56
N LYS A 72 2.93 11.96 15.79
CA LYS A 72 4.30 12.45 15.95
C LYS A 72 4.85 13.05 14.66
N VAL A 73 4.50 12.48 13.50
CA VAL A 73 4.85 13.03 12.18
C VAL A 73 4.18 14.40 12.00
N GLU A 74 2.88 14.52 12.27
CA GLU A 74 2.18 15.81 12.18
C GLU A 74 2.75 16.88 13.14
N GLU A 75 3.17 16.48 14.35
CA GLU A 75 3.84 17.39 15.28
C GLU A 75 5.21 17.84 14.76
N LEU A 76 6.00 16.92 14.21
CA LEU A 76 7.31 17.21 13.63
C LEU A 76 7.19 18.15 12.41
N GLU A 77 6.21 17.92 11.53
CA GLU A 77 5.95 18.80 10.39
C GLU A 77 5.60 20.22 10.82
N ARG A 78 4.74 20.38 11.84
CA ARG A 78 4.43 21.71 12.40
C ARG A 78 5.66 22.40 13.01
N LYS A 79 6.52 21.65 13.72
CA LYS A 79 7.78 22.20 14.25
C LYS A 79 8.76 22.59 13.15
N LEU A 80 8.82 21.84 12.06
CA LEU A 80 9.65 22.17 10.90
C LEU A 80 9.21 23.51 10.28
N LEU A 81 7.91 23.68 10.05
CA LEU A 81 7.34 24.91 9.49
C LEU A 81 7.58 26.13 10.40
N SER A 82 7.45 25.97 11.72
CA SER A 82 7.72 27.06 12.65
C SER A 82 9.21 27.44 12.66
N MET A 83 10.11 26.45 12.66
CA MET A 83 11.55 26.70 12.55
C MET A 83 11.92 27.35 11.21
N GLU A 84 11.34 26.91 10.10
CA GLU A 84 11.59 27.48 8.77
C GLU A 84 11.14 28.94 8.69
N SER A 85 9.94 29.26 9.20
CA SER A 85 9.44 30.64 9.24
C SER A 85 10.30 31.54 10.12
N GLN A 86 10.77 31.06 11.27
CA GLN A 86 11.72 31.80 12.11
C GLN A 86 13.06 32.06 11.42
N LYS A 87 13.60 31.07 10.68
CA LYS A 87 14.82 31.26 9.88
C LYS A 87 14.62 32.25 8.73
N LYS A 88 13.46 32.24 8.07
CA LYS A 88 13.12 33.22 7.02
C LYS A 88 13.06 34.64 7.59
N LEU A 89 12.44 34.81 8.76
CA LEU A 89 12.38 36.11 9.43
C LEU A 89 13.77 36.59 9.83
N SER A 90 14.61 35.72 10.42
CA SER A 90 15.97 36.08 10.83
C SER A 90 16.86 36.47 9.63
N LEU A 91 16.79 35.72 8.52
CA LEU A 91 17.49 36.05 7.29
C LEU A 91 17.04 37.39 6.71
N TRP A 92 15.73 37.67 6.72
CA TRP A 92 15.18 38.94 6.23
C TRP A 92 15.71 40.13 7.06
N HIS A 93 15.75 40.02 8.38
CA HIS A 93 16.35 41.04 9.25
C HIS A 93 17.83 41.28 8.95
N ILE A 94 18.62 40.22 8.75
CA ILE A 94 20.05 40.33 8.42
C ILE A 94 20.23 41.08 7.09
N ILE A 95 19.43 40.77 6.07
CA ILE A 95 19.48 41.44 4.76
C ILE A 95 19.14 42.93 4.90
N VAL A 96 18.06 43.27 5.61
CA VAL A 96 17.64 44.66 5.82
C VAL A 96 18.73 45.47 6.53
N ILE A 97 19.30 44.93 7.61
CA ILE A 97 20.39 45.58 8.35
C ILE A 97 21.60 45.79 7.44
N GLY A 98 21.99 44.78 6.66
CA GLY A 98 23.09 44.89 5.70
C GLY A 98 22.88 46.02 4.68
N VAL A 99 21.68 46.14 4.11
CA VAL A 99 21.34 47.22 3.16
C VAL A 99 21.43 48.59 3.83
N VAL A 100 20.88 48.75 5.04
CA VAL A 100 20.93 50.02 5.78
C VAL A 100 22.38 50.44 6.06
N VAL A 101 23.23 49.51 6.51
CA VAL A 101 24.65 49.78 6.77
C VAL A 101 25.37 50.23 5.50
N VAL A 102 25.12 49.57 4.37
CA VAL A 102 25.72 49.95 3.07
C VAL A 102 25.26 51.33 2.65
N VAL A 103 23.97 51.66 2.76
CA VAL A 103 23.43 52.98 2.42
C VAL A 103 24.06 54.07 3.29
N VAL A 104 24.12 53.87 4.61
CA VAL A 104 24.74 54.82 5.54
C VAL A 104 26.22 55.02 5.21
N ALA A 105 26.97 53.94 4.97
CA ALA A 105 28.37 54.04 4.58
C ALA A 105 28.54 54.85 3.28
N VAL A 106 27.78 54.54 2.24
CA VAL A 106 27.84 55.27 0.96
C VAL A 106 27.49 56.75 1.13
N CYS A 107 26.50 57.08 1.97
CA CYS A 107 26.17 58.47 2.29
C CYS A 107 27.31 59.19 3.02
N MET A 108 27.94 58.54 4.01
CA MET A 108 29.05 59.11 4.77
C MET A 108 30.33 59.27 3.93
N PHE A 109 30.62 58.36 3.00
CA PHE A 109 31.80 58.44 2.11
C PHE A 109 31.61 59.37 0.91
N ARG A 110 30.37 59.81 0.63
CA ARG A 110 30.05 60.78 -0.44
C ARG A 110 29.99 62.23 0.03
N VAL A 111 30.08 62.48 1.33
CA VAL A 111 30.25 63.81 1.96
C VAL A 111 31.74 64.10 2.12
#